data_AF-A0A7W1B552-F1
#
_entry.id   AF-A0A7W1B552-F1
#
_cell.length_a   1.000
_cell.length_b   1.000
_cell.length_c   1.000
_cell.angle_alpha   90.00
_cell.angle_beta   90.00
_cell.angle_gamma   90.00
#
_symmetry.space_group_name_H-M   'P 1'
#
loop_
_entity.id
_entity.type
_entity.pdbx_description
1 polymer ?
#
loop_
_entity_poly.entity_id
_entity_poly.type
_entity_poly.pdbx_seq_one_letter_code
_entity_poly.pdbx_strand_id
1 'polypeptide(L)'
;EIDRLVAEGPTELELRRAKAQYERQWLHELARVDSRADALGEYATLQDDPGLINTRLAEIEAVDQAAAADAMRRWLRTDQRATLIYRQEQQ
;
A
#
# COMPACT_ATOMS: atom_id res chain seq x y z
N GLU A 1 9.77 3.21 15.23
CA GLU A 1 9.37 3.65 13.88
C GLU A 1 7.86 3.76 13.71
N ILE A 2 7.07 2.71 13.93
CA ILE A 2 5.60 2.82 13.86
C ILE A 2 5.06 3.93 14.78
N ASP A 3 5.53 4.00 16.02
CA ASP A 3 5.11 5.07 16.95
C ASP A 3 5.47 6.48 16.43
N ARG A 4 6.64 6.63 15.76
CA ARG A 4 7.06 7.90 15.12
C ARG A 4 6.11 8.25 13.98
N LEU A 5 5.81 7.30 13.09
CA LEU A 5 4.90 7.50 11.97
C LEU A 5 3.47 7.85 12.43
N VAL A 6 3.00 7.26 13.53
CA VAL A 6 1.70 7.59 14.13
C VAL A 6 1.72 9.00 14.72
N ALA A 7 2.78 9.37 15.44
CA ALA A 7 2.88 10.67 16.10
C ALA A 7 3.14 11.83 15.13
N GLU A 8 4.06 11.65 14.19
CA GLU A 8 4.65 12.72 13.37
C GLU A 8 4.28 12.59 11.88
N GLY A 9 3.83 11.42 11.42
CA GLY A 9 3.66 11.13 10.01
C GLY A 9 4.98 10.85 9.28
N PRO A 10 4.93 10.57 7.96
CA PRO A 10 6.12 10.43 7.15
C PRO A 10 6.71 11.80 6.83
N THR A 11 8.03 11.87 6.61
CA THR A 11 8.64 13.04 5.97
C THR A 11 8.26 13.12 4.49
N GLU A 12 8.40 14.29 3.87
CA GLU A 12 8.13 14.47 2.44
C GLU A 12 9.01 13.55 1.57
N LEU A 13 10.27 13.38 1.97
CA LEU A 13 11.21 12.48 1.30
C LEU A 13 10.80 11.02 1.40
N GLU A 14 10.30 10.58 2.57
CA GLU A 14 9.77 9.23 2.75
C GLU A 14 8.53 8.99 1.89
N LEU A 15 7.58 9.92 1.87
CA LEU A 15 6.38 9.81 1.04
C LEU A 15 6.74 9.72 -0.46
N ARG A 16 7.62 10.61 -0.92
CA ARG A 16 8.08 10.60 -2.32
C ARG A 16 8.78 9.30 -2.70
N ARG A 17 9.61 8.77 -1.81
CA ARG A 17 10.29 7.48 -2.02
C ARG A 17 9.28 6.33 -2.09
N ALA A 18 8.28 6.33 -1.21
CA ALA A 18 7.23 5.31 -1.20
C ALA A 18 6.41 5.34 -2.50
N LYS A 19 6.01 6.53 -2.98
CA LYS A 19 5.32 6.70 -4.26
C LYS A 19 6.13 6.17 -5.44
N ALA A 20 7.41 6.56 -5.54
CA ALA A 20 8.29 6.09 -6.61
C ALA A 20 8.50 4.57 -6.58
N GLN A 21 8.58 3.97 -5.39
CA GLN A 21 8.69 2.53 -5.24
C GLN A 21 7.41 1.80 -5.67
N TYR A 22 6.24 2.34 -5.30
CA TYR A 22 4.95 1.83 -5.74
C TYR A 22 4.81 1.89 -7.27
N GLU A 23 5.12 3.04 -7.88
CA GLU A 23 5.05 3.23 -9.33
C GLU A 23 5.89 2.18 -10.07
N ARG A 24 7.15 1.99 -9.64
CA ARG A 24 8.03 0.97 -10.22
C ARG A 24 7.44 -0.43 -10.09
N GLN A 25 6.89 -0.79 -8.92
CA GLN A 25 6.28 -2.09 -8.70
C GLN A 25 5.07 -2.29 -9.61
N TRP A 26 4.16 -1.31 -9.66
CA TRP A 26 2.95 -1.36 -10.48
C TRP A 26 3.26 -1.54 -11.96
N LEU A 27 4.20 -0.77 -12.49
CA LEU A 27 4.63 -0.88 -13.89
C LEU A 27 5.31 -2.23 -14.17
N HIS A 28 6.07 -2.77 -13.21
CA HIS A 28 6.69 -4.08 -13.34
C HIS A 28 5.67 -5.21 -13.37
N GLU A 29 4.66 -5.16 -12.50
CA GLU A 29 3.56 -6.12 -12.47
C GLU A 29 2.77 -6.10 -13.79
N LEU A 30 2.38 -4.90 -14.26
CA LEU A 30 1.60 -4.76 -15.49
C LEU A 30 2.36 -5.07 -16.79
N ALA A 31 3.69 -5.17 -16.74
CA ALA A 31 4.50 -5.59 -17.88
C ALA A 31 4.28 -7.07 -18.24
N ARG A 32 3.79 -7.89 -17.29
CA ARG A 32 3.49 -9.28 -17.53
C ARG A 32 2.01 -9.46 -17.89
N VAL A 33 1.74 -10.25 -18.94
CA VAL A 33 0.38 -10.44 -19.46
C VAL A 33 -0.53 -11.17 -18.47
N ASP A 34 0.00 -12.19 -17.77
CA ASP A 34 -0.69 -12.93 -16.73
C ASP A 34 -1.10 -12.01 -15.57
N SER A 35 -0.14 -11.29 -14.99
CA SER A 35 -0.40 -10.35 -13.89
C SER A 35 -1.37 -9.23 -14.27
N ARG A 36 -1.28 -8.73 -15.51
CA ARG A 36 -2.23 -7.73 -16.02
C ARG A 36 -3.65 -8.29 -16.17
N ALA A 37 -3.79 -9.54 -16.62
CA ALA A 37 -5.09 -10.19 -16.73
C ALA A 37 -5.72 -10.40 -15.34
N ASP A 38 -4.92 -10.81 -14.35
CA ASP A 38 -5.36 -10.96 -12.96
C ASP A 38 -5.89 -9.63 -12.40
N ALA A 39 -5.15 -8.52 -12.58
CA ALA A 39 -5.57 -7.20 -12.11
C ALA A 39 -6.88 -6.73 -12.77
N LEU A 40 -7.04 -6.96 -14.08
CA LEU A 40 -8.30 -6.66 -14.79
C LEU A 40 -9.47 -7.48 -14.24
N GLY A 41 -9.25 -8.77 -13.99
CA GLY A 41 -10.25 -9.67 -13.42
C GLY A 41 -10.64 -9.31 -11.99
N GLU A 42 -9.67 -8.95 -11.16
CA GLU A 42 -9.89 -8.44 -9.80
C GLU A 42 -10.78 -7.19 -9.82
N TYR A 43 -10.41 -6.18 -10.62
CA TYR A 43 -11.16 -4.93 -10.70
C TYR A 43 -12.58 -5.10 -11.25
N ALA A 44 -12.75 -5.95 -12.26
CA ALA A 44 -14.07 -6.30 -12.76
C ALA A 44 -14.92 -7.02 -11.69
N THR A 45 -14.31 -7.88 -10.87
CA THR A 45 -15.06 -8.71 -9.90
C THR A 45 -15.39 -7.94 -8.63
N LEU A 46 -14.43 -7.19 -8.07
CA LEU A 46 -14.57 -6.54 -6.78
C LEU A 46 -15.15 -5.12 -6.89
N GLN A 47 -14.97 -4.45 -8.02
CA GLN A 47 -15.38 -3.06 -8.22
C GLN A 47 -16.28 -2.84 -9.44
N ASP A 48 -16.60 -3.88 -10.22
CA ASP A 48 -17.40 -3.80 -11.45
C ASP A 48 -16.83 -2.82 -12.50
N ASP A 49 -15.53 -2.55 -12.45
CA ASP A 49 -14.86 -1.63 -13.38
C ASP A 49 -13.40 -2.05 -13.64
N PRO A 50 -13.11 -2.83 -14.69
CA PRO A 50 -11.75 -3.18 -15.07
C PRO A 50 -10.91 -1.96 -15.51
N GLY A 51 -11.53 -0.82 -15.80
CA GLY A 51 -10.86 0.42 -16.20
C GLY A 51 -10.01 1.05 -15.10
N LEU A 52 -10.27 0.74 -13.84
CA LEU A 52 -9.51 1.21 -12.67
C LEU A 52 -8.03 0.85 -12.71
N ILE A 53 -7.65 -0.17 -13.48
CA ILE A 53 -6.23 -0.50 -13.71
C ILE A 53 -5.43 0.71 -14.25
N ASN A 54 -6.09 1.65 -14.95
CA ASN A 54 -5.45 2.81 -15.54
C ASN A 54 -5.42 4.04 -14.60
N THR A 55 -6.08 4.00 -13.44
CA THR A 55 -6.19 5.16 -12.54
C THR A 55 -5.20 5.11 -11.38
N ARG A 56 -4.66 3.93 -11.04
CA ARG A 56 -3.89 3.73 -9.81
C ARG A 56 -2.70 4.67 -9.60
N LEU A 57 -1.93 4.96 -10.65
CA LEU A 57 -0.80 5.88 -10.50
C LEU A 57 -1.25 7.30 -10.15
N ALA A 58 -2.34 7.78 -10.76
CA ALA A 58 -2.90 9.10 -10.46
C ALA A 58 -3.46 9.16 -9.03
N GLU A 59 -4.11 8.09 -8.57
CA GLU A 59 -4.64 7.99 -7.22
C GLU A 59 -3.53 8.03 -6.16
N ILE A 60 -2.43 7.29 -6.38
CA ILE A 60 -1.27 7.31 -5.47
C ILE A 60 -0.56 8.66 -5.51
N GLU A 61 -0.46 9.28 -6.68
CA GLU A 61 0.14 10.61 -6.79
C GLU A 61 -0.66 11.68 -6.05
N ALA A 62 -1.99 11.55 -6.00
CA ALA A 62 -2.87 12.46 -5.27
C ALA A 62 -2.75 12.36 -3.73
N VAL A 63 -2.12 11.31 -3.19
CA VAL A 63 -1.95 11.16 -1.73
C VAL A 63 -0.94 12.18 -1.22
N ASP A 64 -1.38 13.12 -0.39
CA ASP A 64 -0.49 14.06 0.29
C ASP A 64 -0.01 13.54 1.65
N GLN A 65 0.89 14.31 2.28
CA GLN A 65 1.46 13.95 3.58
C GLN A 65 0.42 13.93 4.70
N ALA A 66 -0.60 14.79 4.62
CA ALA A 66 -1.64 14.88 5.63
C ALA A 66 -2.54 13.63 5.60
N ALA A 67 -3.00 13.24 4.40
CA ALA A 67 -3.77 12.03 4.17
C ALA A 67 -2.98 10.78 4.59
N ALA A 68 -1.69 10.73 4.29
CA ALA A 68 -0.82 9.63 4.73
C ALA A 68 -0.71 9.58 6.27
N ALA A 69 -0.50 10.73 6.93
CA ALA A 69 -0.41 10.80 8.39
C ALA A 69 -1.75 10.42 9.08
N ASP A 70 -2.89 10.83 8.51
CA ASP A 70 -4.22 10.46 8.99
C ASP A 70 -4.45 8.95 8.88
N ALA A 71 -4.06 8.35 7.75
CA ALA A 71 -4.13 6.90 7.56
C ALA A 71 -3.25 6.16 8.58
N MET A 72 -2.02 6.64 8.83
CA MET A 72 -1.13 6.05 9.83
C MET A 72 -1.72 6.12 11.23
N ARG A 73 -2.25 7.27 11.66
CA ARG A 73 -2.94 7.41 12.96
C ARG A 73 -4.14 6.50 13.09
N ARG A 74 -4.91 6.34 12.02
CA ARG A 74 -6.13 5.52 12.02
C ARG A 74 -5.82 4.04 12.09
N TRP A 75 -4.85 3.56 11.31
CA TRP A 75 -4.67 2.13 11.04
C TRP A 75 -3.46 1.50 11.72
N LEU A 76 -2.44 2.28 12.12
CA LEU A 76 -1.23 1.74 12.77
C LEU A 76 -1.31 1.81 14.30
N ARG A 77 -2.51 1.78 14.87
CA ARG A 77 -2.68 1.84 16.32
C ARG A 77 -2.13 0.58 16.99
N THR A 78 -1.24 0.76 17.96
CA THR A 78 -0.58 -0.35 18.66
C THR A 78 -1.53 -1.16 19.55
N ASP A 79 -2.68 -0.60 19.92
CA ASP A 79 -3.74 -1.29 20.66
C ASP A 79 -4.63 -2.18 19.76
N GLN A 80 -4.51 -2.07 18.43
CA GLN A 80 -5.21 -2.91 17.45
C GLN A 80 -4.22 -3.75 16.62
N ARG A 81 -3.27 -4.41 17.30
CA ARG A 81 -2.29 -5.30 16.65
C ARG A 81 -2.53 -6.78 16.97
N ALA A 82 -2.34 -7.64 15.96
CA ALA A 82 -2.23 -9.08 16.14
C ALA A 82 -0.76 -9.51 16.04
N THR A 83 -0.34 -10.52 16.80
CA THR A 83 1.03 -11.03 16.77
C THR A 83 1.03 -12.55 16.76
N LEU A 84 1.70 -13.14 15.78
CA LEU A 84 1.91 -14.58 15.66
C LEU A 84 3.40 -14.87 15.80
N ILE A 85 3.78 -15.67 16.80
CA ILE A 85 5.17 -16.03 17.06
C ILE A 85 5.31 -17.54 16.88
N TYR A 86 6.02 -17.95 15.83
CA TYR A 86 6.45 -19.33 15.68
C TYR A 86 7.64 -19.59 16.60
N ARG A 87 7.57 -20.66 17.40
CA ARG A 87 8.69 -21.13 18.22
C ARG A 87 9.06 -22.52 17.77
N GLN A 88 10.36 -22.77 17.67
CA GLN A 88 10.87 -24.11 17.46
C GLN A 88 10.49 -24.97 18.67
N GLU A 89 10.09 -26.22 18.42
CA GLU A 89 9.83 -27.19 19.47
C GLU A 89 11.14 -27.46 20.23
N GLN A 90 11.13 -27.31 21.56
CA GLN A 90 12.31 -27.61 22.38
C GLN A 90 12.41 -29.12 22.54
N GLN A 91 13.53 -29.70 22.08
CA GLN A 91 13.87 -31.12 22.29
C GLN A 91 14.35 -31.36 23.72
#